data_AF-A0A5E7EVW0-F1
#
_entry.id   AF-A0A5E7EVW0-F1
#
_cell.length_a   1.000
_cell.length_b   1.000
_cell.length_c   1.000
_cell.angle_alpha   90.00
_cell.angle_beta   90.00
_cell.angle_gamma   90.00
#
_symmetry.space_group_name_H-M   'P 1'
#
loop_
_entity.id
_entity.type
_entity.pdbx_description
1 polymer ?
#
loop_
_entity_poly.entity_id
_entity_poly.type
_entity_poly.pdbx_seq_one_letter_code
_entity_poly.pdbx_strand_id
1 'polypeptide(L)' 'MHSNIERPYPVDYLHPNGDIAKIDFIWGDPDSMSPVGITIWIKEEHGYAKLGEEIGEWPTFGDAMRRGTDLAFRWLGR' A
#
# COMPACT_ATOMS: atom_id res chain seq x y z
N MET A 1 26.68 0.82 -11.91
CA MET A 1 26.10 -0.32 -11.18
C MET A 1 24.60 -0.06 -11.15
N HIS A 2 23.79 -0.80 -11.91
CA HIS A 2 22.33 -0.69 -11.82
C HIS A 2 21.91 -1.54 -10.61
N SER A 3 21.72 -0.89 -9.47
CA SER A 3 21.11 -1.52 -8.32
C SER A 3 19.65 -1.78 -8.68
N ASN A 4 19.32 -3.02 -9.06
CA ASN A 4 17.92 -3.43 -9.15
C ASN A 4 17.38 -3.47 -7.72
N ILE A 5 16.91 -2.33 -7.22
CA ILE A 5 16.15 -2.28 -5.98
C ILE A 5 14.86 -3.07 -6.25
N GLU A 6 14.80 -4.31 -5.77
CA GLU A 6 13.57 -5.11 -5.82
C GLU A 6 12.50 -4.36 -5.03
N ARG A 7 11.56 -3.75 -5.75
CA ARG A 7 10.44 -3.02 -5.15
C ARG A 7 9.47 -4.03 -4.53
N PRO A 8 9.16 -3.91 -3.24
CA PRO A 8 8.14 -4.73 -2.60
C PRO A 8 6.84 -4.78 -3.38
N TYR A 9 6.31 -5.99 -3.54
CA TYR A 9 5.02 -6.23 -4.16
C TYR A 9 3.88 -5.69 -3.29
N PRO A 10 2.71 -5.40 -3.88
CA PRO A 10 1.51 -5.08 -3.12
C PRO A 10 1.21 -6.16 -2.08
N VAL A 11 0.77 -5.74 -0.89
CA VAL A 11 0.52 -6.64 0.24
C VAL A 11 -0.98 -6.78 0.47
N ASP A 12 -1.44 -8.02 0.54
CA ASP A 12 -2.83 -8.32 0.90
C ASP A 12 -3.04 -8.11 2.42
N TYR A 13 -4.15 -7.48 2.77
CA TYR A 13 -4.57 -7.17 4.13
C TYR A 13 -5.96 -7.75 4.37
N LEU A 14 -6.12 -8.54 5.43
CA LEU A 14 -7.42 -9.05 5.87
C LEU A 14 -7.93 -8.21 7.04
N HIS A 15 -9.03 -7.50 6.83
CA HIS A 15 -9.67 -6.70 7.87
C HIS A 15 -10.48 -7.59 8.81
N PRO A 16 -10.63 -7.24 10.11
CA PRO A 16 -11.41 -8.04 11.06
C PRO A 16 -12.90 -8.22 10.72
N ASN A 17 -13.47 -7.39 9.84
CA ASN A 17 -14.85 -7.56 9.35
C ASN A 17 -14.98 -8.64 8.25
N GLY A 18 -13.88 -9.24 7.79
CA GLY A 18 -13.85 -10.23 6.71
C GLY A 18 -13.49 -9.68 5.33
N ASP A 19 -13.40 -8.36 5.17
CA ASP A 19 -13.02 -7.73 3.91
C ASP A 19 -11.52 -7.87 3.65
N ILE A 20 -11.17 -7.99 2.37
CA ILE A 20 -9.77 -8.07 1.93
C ILE A 20 -9.43 -6.77 1.21
N ALA A 21 -8.29 -6.19 1.57
CA ALA A 21 -7.69 -5.09 0.84
C ALA A 21 -6.32 -5.49 0.28
N LYS A 22 -5.86 -4.72 -0.70
CA LYS A 22 -4.50 -4.73 -1.20
C LYS A 22 -3.89 -3.36 -0.96
N ILE A 23 -2.76 -3.35 -0.27
CA ILE A 23 -1.92 -2.17 -0.02
C ILE A 23 -0.88 -2.13 -1.14
N ASP A 24 -1.01 -1.17 -2.02
CA ASP A 24 -0.10 -0.95 -3.15
C ASP A 24 0.78 0.28 -2.88
N PHE A 25 2.03 0.24 -3.36
CA PHE A 25 3.04 1.24 -3.06
C PHE A 25 3.47 1.94 -4.34
N ILE A 26 3.33 3.27 -4.36
CA ILE A 26 3.74 4.12 -5.47
C ILE A 26 5.20 4.49 -5.24
N TRP A 27 6.06 4.13 -6.18
CA TRP A 27 7.48 4.45 -6.15
C TRP A 27 7.75 5.62 -7.09
N GLY A 28 8.42 6.65 -6.58
CA GLY A 28 8.92 7.76 -7.39
C GLY A 28 10.16 7.32 -8.15
N ASP A 29 11.31 7.85 -7.73
CA ASP A 29 12.57 7.58 -8.41
C ASP A 29 13.01 6.11 -8.30
N PRO A 30 13.72 5.56 -9.31
CA PRO A 30 14.30 4.21 -9.27
C PRO A 30 15.19 3.96 -8.06
N ASP A 31 15.90 4.98 -7.59
CA ASP A 31 16.83 4.90 -6.46
C ASP A 31 16.17 5.18 -5.10
N SER A 32 14.84 5.41 -5.08
CA SER A 32 14.12 5.67 -3.83
C SER A 32 14.11 4.43 -2.94
N MET A 33 14.60 4.57 -1.71
CA MET A 33 14.59 3.51 -0.70
C MET A 33 13.22 3.32 -0.03
N SER A 34 12.27 4.21 -0.31
CA SER A 34 10.94 4.24 0.28
C SER A 34 9.92 4.71 -0.77
N PRO A 35 8.68 4.21 -0.75
CA PRO A 35 7.64 4.69 -1.65
C PRO A 35 7.26 6.16 -1.33
N VAL A 36 6.62 6.81 -2.30
CA VAL A 36 6.11 8.19 -2.21
C VAL A 36 4.60 8.26 -2.14
N GLY A 37 3.92 7.13 -2.38
CA GLY A 37 2.49 7.00 -2.18
C GLY A 37 2.07 5.60 -1.75
N ILE A 38 0.87 5.51 -1.19
CA ILE A 38 0.19 4.26 -0.84
C ILE A 38 -1.21 4.31 -1.42
N THR A 39 -1.59 3.27 -2.17
CA THR A 39 -2.96 3.08 -2.65
C THR A 39 -3.59 1.88 -1.94
N ILE A 40 -4.82 2.04 -1.47
CA ILE A 40 -5.59 0.94 -0.89
C ILE A 40 -6.68 0.54 -1.88
N TRP A 41 -6.70 -0.75 -2.18
CA TRP A 41 -7.70 -1.39 -3.02
C TRP A 41 -8.54 -2.34 -2.18
N ILE A 42 -9.86 -2.32 -2.27
CA ILE A 42 -10.73 -3.34 -1.66
C ILE A 42 -11.00 -4.44 -2.68
N LYS A 43 -11.04 -5.69 -2.23
CA LYS A 43 -11.44 -6.84 -3.04
C LYS A 43 -12.97 -6.88 -3.11
N GLU A 44 -13.49 -6.80 -4.32
CA GLU A 44 -14.91 -6.97 -4.63
C GLU A 44 -15.13 -8.26 -5.44
N GLU A 45 -16.39 -8.63 -5.69
CA GLU A 45 -16.77 -9.86 -6.41
C GLU A 45 -16.09 -10.00 -7.78
N HIS A 46 -15.89 -8.88 -8.50
CA HIS A 46 -15.36 -8.85 -9.86
C HIS A 46 -13.93 -8.29 -9.98
N GLY A 47 -13.22 -8.09 -8.86
CA GLY A 47 -11.84 -7.60 -8.90
C GLY A 47 -11.46 -6.74 -7.69
N TYR A 48 -10.76 -5.65 -7.97
CA TYR A 48 -10.31 -4.70 -6.95
C TYR A 48 -10.82 -3.29 -7.28
N ALA A 49 -11.42 -2.63 -6.30
CA ALA A 49 -11.85 -1.24 -6.39
C ALA A 49 -10.92 -0.34 -5.56
N LYS A 50 -10.61 0.87 -6.04
CA LYS A 50 -9.77 1.81 -5.30
C LYS A 50 -10.58 2.41 -4.15
N LEU A 51 -10.14 2.20 -2.91
CA LEU A 51 -10.72 2.87 -1.74
C LEU A 51 -10.16 4.27 -1.54
N GLY A 52 -8.86 4.44 -1.80
CA GLY A 52 -8.20 5.72 -1.64
C GLY A 52 -6.70 5.65 -1.89
N GLU A 53 -6.06 6.81 -1.80
CA GLU A 53 -4.62 6.98 -1.97
C GLU A 53 -4.13 8.05 -0.98
N GLU A 54 -2.91 7.84 -0.47
CA GLU A 54 -2.20 8.84 0.32
C GLU A 54 -0.79 9.03 -0.23
N ILE A 55 -0.42 10.27 -0.47
CA ILE A 55 0.94 10.68 -0.86
C ILE A 55 1.66 11.18 0.40
N GLY A 56 2.89 10.74 0.61
CA GLY A 56 3.64 11.10 1.80
C GLY A 56 5.11 10.72 1.71
N GLU A 57 5.90 11.30 2.60
CA GLU A 57 7.30 10.94 2.78
C GLU A 57 7.42 9.98 3.97
N TRP A 58 7.87 8.76 3.72
CA TRP A 58 8.15 7.78 4.76
C TRP A 58 9.66 7.51 4.83
N PRO A 59 10.29 7.56 6.01
CA PRO A 59 11.73 7.33 6.14
C PRO A 59 12.17 5.94 5.65
N THR A 60 11.30 4.94 5.80
CA THR A 60 11.57 3.56 5.36
C THR A 60 10.32 2.93 4.75
N PHE A 61 10.52 1.86 3.96
CA PHE A 61 9.41 1.01 3.51
C PHE A 61 8.57 0.46 4.68
N GLY A 62 9.18 0.15 5.82
CA GLY A 62 8.45 -0.33 7.00
C GLY A 62 7.49 0.73 7.57
N ASP A 63 7.86 2.00 7.51
CA ASP A 63 6.98 3.10 7.93
C ASP A 63 5.82 3.31 6.95
N ALA A 64 6.10 3.23 5.64
CA ALA A 64 5.05 3.24 4.62
C ALA A 64 4.10 2.04 4.76
N MET A 65 4.63 0.85 5.06
CA MET A 65 3.82 -0.35 5.26
C MET A 65 2.90 -0.22 6.48
N ARG A 66 3.43 0.25 7.62
CA ARG A 66 2.60 0.55 8.80
C ARG A 66 1.50 1.54 8.47
N ARG A 67 1.84 2.61 7.74
CA ARG A 67 0.85 3.60 7.30
C ARG A 67 -0.22 2.98 6.40
N GLY A 68 0.18 2.13 5.46
CA GLY A 68 -0.76 1.44 4.58
C GLY A 68 -1.70 0.50 5.32
N THR A 69 -1.21 -0.22 6.33
CA THR A 69 -2.05 -1.05 7.20
C THR A 69 -3.05 -0.20 7.99
N ASP A 70 -2.62 0.94 8.54
CA ASP A 70 -3.51 1.87 9.24
C ASP A 70 -4.60 2.43 8.30
N LEU A 71 -4.24 2.77 7.06
CA LEU A 71 -5.18 3.27 6.06
C LEU A 71 -6.19 2.19 5.67
N ALA A 72 -5.73 0.96 5.41
CA ALA A 72 -6.60 -0.17 5.13
C ALA A 72 -7.58 -0.43 6.29
N PHE A 73 -7.10 -0.46 7.53
CA PHE A 73 -7.97 -0.62 8.70
C PHE A 73 -9.06 0.46 8.78
N ARG A 74 -8.69 1.74 8.61
CA ARG A 74 -9.64 2.86 8.72
C ARG A 74 -10.65 2.92 7.59
N TRP A 75 -10.24 2.58 6.36
CA TRP A 75 -11.10 2.71 5.19
C TRP A 75 -12.01 1.50 4.98
N LEU A 76 -11.59 0.31 5.41
CA LEU A 76 -12.44 -0.89 5.39
C LEU A 76 -13.39 -0.96 6.60
N GLY A 77 -13.06 -0.31 7.72
CA GLY A 77 -13.93 -0.24 8.90
C GLY A 77 -15.08 0.78 8.83
N ARG A 78 -15.38 1.31 7.64
CA ARG A 78 -16.54 2.21 7.41
C ARG A 78 -17.83 1.43 7.28
#